data_AF-A0A7E5WP59-F1
#
_entry.id   AF-A0A7E5WP59-F1
#
_cell.length_a   1.000
_cell.length_b   1.000
_cell.length_c   1.000
_cell.angle_alpha   90.00
_cell.angle_beta   90.00
_cell.angle_gamma   90.00
#
_symmetry.space_group_name_H-M   'P 1'
#
loop_
_entity.id
_entity.type
_entity.pdbx_description
1 polymer ?
#
loop_
_entity_poly.entity_id
_entity_poly.type
_entity_poly.pdbx_seq_one_letter_code
_entity_poly.pdbx_strand_id
1 'polypeptide(L)'
;MLKFPVYVYLFCLSIEAVTSVSRKSFLMDDRYVCIVKTSCLECLKLSHCSWCETENKCFSKKLPKYGDFCSNNTIDHIDYNMSIQENAECSCRKGEVNQRCFPPGVTEGPACSGRGTCVCGQCVCNPEYDREFPTKMVMGEYCEYDNFSCDGPKCNEGPYSLSSVQTPVADVDATKKTEVEIPAS
;
A
#
# COMPACT_ATOMS: atom_id res chain seq x y z
N MET A 1 59.32 -26.43 47.40
CA MET A 1 58.41 -27.12 46.45
C MET A 1 56.97 -26.82 46.82
N LEU A 2 56.14 -26.65 45.80
CA LEU A 2 54.89 -25.88 45.74
C LEU A 2 53.83 -26.22 46.81
N LYS A 3 53.32 -25.19 47.50
CA LYS A 3 52.04 -25.23 48.25
C LYS A 3 51.06 -24.18 47.68
N PHE A 4 50.78 -24.27 46.39
CA PHE A 4 49.70 -23.53 45.74
C PHE A 4 49.11 -24.48 44.69
N PRO A 5 47.99 -25.17 45.00
CA PRO A 5 46.81 -24.99 44.14
C PRO A 5 45.43 -25.22 44.80
N VAL A 6 45.32 -25.31 46.13
CA VAL A 6 44.01 -25.64 46.76
C VAL A 6 43.14 -24.39 46.97
N TYR A 7 43.75 -23.26 47.32
CA TYR A 7 43.00 -22.03 47.61
C TYR A 7 42.40 -21.37 46.34
N VAL A 8 43.04 -21.58 45.19
CA VAL A 8 42.55 -21.08 43.89
C VAL A 8 41.28 -21.83 43.47
N TYR A 9 41.21 -23.15 43.72
CA TYR A 9 40.03 -23.94 43.40
C TYR A 9 38.82 -23.60 44.27
N LEU A 10 39.03 -23.27 45.55
CA LEU A 10 37.96 -22.87 46.47
C LEU A 10 37.39 -21.48 46.15
N PHE A 11 38.19 -20.57 45.60
CA PHE A 11 37.73 -19.25 45.16
C PHE A 11 37.01 -19.31 43.80
N CYS A 12 37.34 -20.28 42.94
CA CYS A 12 36.63 -20.49 41.67
C CYS A 12 35.24 -21.12 41.87
N LEU A 13 35.05 -21.97 42.89
CA LEU A 13 33.76 -22.63 43.15
C LEU A 13 32.68 -21.70 43.74
N SER A 14 33.03 -20.52 44.24
CA SER A 14 32.06 -19.54 44.76
C SER A 14 31.56 -18.53 43.71
N ILE A 15 32.07 -18.55 42.47
CA ILE A 15 31.72 -17.58 41.42
C ILE A 15 30.66 -18.12 40.44
N GLU A 16 30.39 -19.43 40.41
CA GLU A 16 29.49 -20.08 39.44
C GLU A 16 28.03 -20.24 39.91
N ALA A 17 27.50 -19.26 40.65
CA ALA A 17 26.07 -19.19 40.93
C ALA A 17 25.50 -17.81 40.57
N VAL A 18 25.88 -17.29 39.40
CA VAL A 18 25.07 -16.27 38.73
C VAL A 18 23.81 -16.98 38.23
N THR A 19 22.79 -17.05 39.07
CA THR A 19 21.45 -17.40 38.60
C THR A 19 21.06 -16.35 37.56
N SER A 20 21.11 -16.71 36.28
CA SER A 20 20.58 -15.88 35.20
C SER A 20 19.09 -15.70 35.47
N VAL A 21 18.72 -14.62 36.15
CA VAL A 21 17.33 -14.19 36.25
C VAL A 21 16.95 -13.76 34.83
N SER A 22 16.37 -14.70 34.08
CA SER A 22 15.74 -14.41 32.81
C SER A 22 14.61 -13.44 33.10
N ARG A 23 14.85 -12.14 32.89
CA ARG A 23 13.80 -11.14 32.95
C ARG A 23 12.80 -11.56 31.88
N LYS A 24 11.57 -11.91 32.29
CA LYS A 24 10.47 -12.09 31.34
C LYS A 24 10.49 -10.87 30.42
N SER A 25 10.68 -11.08 29.12
CA SER A 25 10.52 -10.04 28.13
C SER A 25 9.14 -9.44 28.36
N PHE A 26 9.10 -8.19 28.83
CA PHE A 26 7.84 -7.50 29.01
C PHE A 26 7.29 -7.28 27.61
N LEU A 27 6.19 -7.98 27.31
CA LEU A 27 5.48 -7.82 26.05
C LEU A 27 4.73 -6.49 26.14
N MET A 28 5.35 -5.42 25.64
CA MET A 28 4.69 -4.13 25.49
C MET A 28 3.60 -4.27 24.42
N ASP A 29 2.42 -3.76 24.71
CA ASP A 29 1.37 -3.66 23.71
C ASP A 29 1.74 -2.55 22.71
N ASP A 30 1.92 -2.94 21.45
CA ASP A 30 2.37 -2.06 20.34
C ASP A 30 1.48 -0.82 20.17
N ARG A 31 0.24 -0.84 20.66
CA ARG A 31 -0.68 0.31 20.60
C ARG A 31 -0.20 1.48 21.46
N TYR A 32 0.57 1.24 22.52
CA TYR A 32 1.13 2.29 23.37
C TYR A 32 2.32 3.01 22.71
N VAL A 33 2.91 2.43 21.66
CA VAL A 33 4.01 3.04 20.88
C VAL A 33 3.56 4.37 20.25
N CYS A 34 2.27 4.52 19.92
CA CYS A 34 1.75 5.77 19.35
C CYS A 34 1.93 6.95 20.32
N ILE A 35 1.69 6.75 21.62
CA ILE A 35 1.61 7.84 22.61
C ILE A 35 2.96 8.56 22.79
N VAL A 36 4.08 7.88 22.50
CA VAL A 36 5.42 8.47 22.60
C VAL A 36 5.85 9.24 21.36
N LYS A 37 5.07 9.21 20.27
CA LYS A 37 5.38 9.95 19.04
C LYS A 37 4.90 11.39 19.13
N THR A 38 5.82 12.32 18.89
CA THR A 38 5.62 13.77 19.10
C THR A 38 5.34 14.56 17.83
N SER A 39 5.38 13.91 16.66
CA SER A 39 5.07 14.53 15.38
C SER A 39 4.16 13.64 14.55
N CYS A 40 3.37 14.27 13.67
CA CYS A 40 2.53 13.54 12.73
C CYS A 40 3.36 12.57 11.88
N LEU A 41 4.51 13.01 11.39
CA LEU A 41 5.39 12.20 10.54
C LEU A 41 5.83 10.91 11.28
N GLU A 42 6.30 11.02 12.51
CA GLU A 42 6.73 9.86 13.29
C GLU A 42 5.56 8.95 13.72
N CYS A 43 4.38 9.55 13.88
CA CYS A 43 3.15 8.83 14.20
C CYS A 43 2.69 7.96 13.02
N LEU A 44 2.57 8.57 11.83
CA LEU A 44 2.01 7.94 10.65
C LEU A 44 3.02 7.09 9.87
N LYS A 45 4.26 6.96 10.35
CA LYS A 45 5.14 5.84 9.94
C LYS A 45 4.63 4.48 10.44
N LEU A 46 3.73 4.48 11.44
CA LEU A 46 3.12 3.30 12.02
C LEU A 46 1.68 3.18 11.55
N SER A 47 1.32 2.07 10.90
CA SER A 47 0.01 1.89 10.28
C SER A 47 -1.16 1.73 11.26
N HIS A 48 -0.87 1.46 12.54
CA HIS A 48 -1.88 1.31 13.59
C HIS A 48 -2.10 2.58 14.44
N CYS A 49 -1.39 3.65 14.12
CA CYS A 49 -1.50 4.94 14.81
C CYS A 49 -2.28 5.95 13.96
N SER A 50 -2.87 6.91 14.64
CA SER A 50 -3.57 8.07 14.07
C SER A 50 -3.06 9.35 14.74
N TRP A 51 -3.06 10.46 14.01
CA TRP A 51 -2.64 11.75 14.51
C TRP A 51 -3.82 12.69 14.73
N CYS A 52 -3.91 13.32 15.90
CA CYS A 52 -4.86 14.38 16.15
C CYS A 52 -4.22 15.75 15.92
N GLU A 53 -4.67 16.49 14.91
CA GLU A 53 -4.12 17.79 14.55
C GLU A 53 -4.41 18.85 15.62
N THR A 54 -5.60 18.83 16.23
CA THR A 54 -5.99 19.81 17.26
C THR A 54 -5.17 19.68 18.54
N GLU A 55 -4.91 18.44 18.96
CA GLU A 55 -4.18 18.15 20.20
C GLU A 55 -2.68 17.99 20.00
N ASN A 56 -2.23 17.92 18.74
CA ASN A 56 -0.86 17.54 18.37
C ASN A 56 -0.40 16.25 19.05
N LYS A 57 -1.27 15.22 19.04
CA LYS A 57 -1.03 13.95 19.72
C LYS A 57 -1.22 12.77 18.80
N CYS A 58 -0.28 11.83 18.87
CA CYS A 58 -0.41 10.52 18.27
C CYS A 58 -1.13 9.57 19.21
N PHE A 59 -2.04 8.76 18.68
CA PHE A 59 -2.84 7.80 19.45
C PHE A 59 -3.20 6.59 18.61
N SER A 60 -3.73 5.54 19.26
CA SER A 60 -4.32 4.40 18.55
C SER A 60 -5.80 4.33 18.83
N LYS A 61 -6.62 4.30 17.77
CA LYS A 61 -8.08 4.08 17.87
C LYS A 61 -8.45 2.75 18.51
N LYS A 62 -7.51 1.79 18.52
CA LYS A 62 -7.69 0.47 19.14
C LYS A 62 -7.57 0.48 20.68
N LEU A 63 -7.25 1.62 21.29
CA LEU A 63 -7.22 1.77 22.74
C LEU A 63 -8.58 2.24 23.27
N PRO A 64 -9.12 1.62 24.34
CA PRO A 64 -10.47 1.93 24.85
C PRO A 64 -10.65 3.40 25.25
N LYS A 65 -9.59 4.05 25.74
CA LYS A 65 -9.60 5.46 26.17
C LYS A 65 -9.70 6.44 25.00
N TYR A 66 -9.43 5.98 23.78
CA TYR A 66 -9.23 6.82 22.60
C TYR A 66 -10.23 6.54 21.47
N GLY A 67 -11.28 5.75 21.71
CA GLY A 67 -12.32 5.46 20.70
C GLY A 67 -13.00 6.73 20.15
N ASP A 68 -13.26 7.69 21.04
CA ASP A 68 -13.88 9.00 20.70
C ASP A 68 -12.88 10.17 20.76
N PHE A 69 -11.60 9.88 20.99
CA PHE A 69 -10.60 10.94 21.06
C PHE A 69 -10.36 11.53 19.68
N CYS A 70 -10.56 12.84 19.56
CA CYS A 70 -10.29 13.62 18.35
C CYS A 70 -11.19 13.30 17.13
N SER A 71 -12.51 13.36 17.28
CA SER A 71 -13.44 12.93 16.22
C SER A 71 -13.32 13.68 14.87
N ASN A 72 -13.06 14.99 14.86
CA ASN A 72 -13.16 15.80 13.63
C ASN A 72 -11.84 16.10 12.93
N ASN A 73 -10.71 15.98 13.62
CA ASN A 73 -9.38 16.39 13.14
C ASN A 73 -8.35 15.25 13.27
N THR A 74 -8.80 14.02 13.04
CA THR A 74 -7.94 12.84 13.01
C THR A 74 -7.43 12.59 11.60
N ILE A 75 -6.12 12.40 11.51
CA ILE A 75 -5.42 11.92 10.32
C ILE A 75 -5.07 10.45 10.57
N ASP A 76 -5.65 9.56 9.76
CA ASP A 76 -5.34 8.14 9.81
C ASP A 76 -4.18 7.79 8.88
N HIS A 77 -3.52 6.67 9.17
CA HIS A 77 -2.61 6.06 8.19
C HIS A 77 -3.41 5.53 7.01
N ILE A 78 -3.10 6.03 5.81
CA ILE A 78 -3.62 5.52 4.53
C ILE A 78 -2.41 5.01 3.75
N ASP A 79 -2.47 3.81 3.20
CA ASP A 79 -1.39 3.27 2.36
C ASP A 79 -1.63 3.66 0.90
N TYR A 80 -0.85 4.62 0.41
CA TYR A 80 -0.86 5.05 -0.99
C TYR A 80 0.13 4.25 -1.87
N ASN A 81 0.63 3.10 -1.38
CA ASN A 81 1.65 2.30 -2.07
C ASN A 81 2.96 3.09 -2.32
N MET A 82 3.33 3.94 -1.36
CA MET A 82 4.58 4.70 -1.32
C MET A 82 5.56 4.11 -0.29
N SER A 83 6.78 4.64 -0.22
CA SER A 83 7.65 4.32 0.93
C SER A 83 7.02 4.82 2.24
N ILE A 84 7.38 4.16 3.36
CA ILE A 84 6.84 4.49 4.69
C ILE A 84 6.98 5.99 5.02
N GLN A 85 8.09 6.61 4.61
CA GLN A 85 8.34 8.03 4.86
C GLN A 85 7.45 8.94 3.99
N GLU A 86 7.44 8.72 2.68
CA GLU A 86 6.65 9.52 1.74
C GLU A 86 5.15 9.41 2.03
N ASN A 87 4.69 8.21 2.40
CA ASN A 87 3.31 7.96 2.78
C ASN A 87 2.87 8.75 4.03
N ALA A 88 3.73 8.80 5.05
CA ALA A 88 3.50 9.57 6.25
C ALA A 88 3.53 11.08 5.99
N GLU A 89 4.48 11.57 5.18
CA GLU A 89 4.55 12.98 4.76
C GLU A 89 3.30 13.40 4.00
N CYS A 90 2.83 12.55 3.07
CA CYS A 90 1.62 12.75 2.31
C CYS A 90 0.37 12.87 3.18
N SER A 91 0.19 11.92 4.12
CA SER A 91 -0.94 11.89 5.04
C SER A 91 -0.97 13.13 5.93
N CYS A 92 0.18 13.52 6.49
CA CYS A 92 0.31 14.70 7.35
C CYS A 92 0.06 16.03 6.62
N ARG A 93 0.26 16.07 5.30
CA ARG A 93 0.03 17.23 4.44
C ARG A 93 -1.32 17.18 3.71
N LYS A 94 -2.23 16.27 4.09
CA LYS A 94 -3.59 16.16 3.52
C LYS A 94 -3.60 16.03 1.99
N GLY A 95 -2.60 15.34 1.40
CA GLY A 95 -2.61 15.07 -0.04
C GLY A 95 -1.94 16.14 -0.92
N GLU A 96 -1.46 17.26 -0.36
CA GLU A 96 -1.01 18.43 -1.15
C GLU A 96 0.42 18.35 -1.74
N VAL A 97 1.10 17.20 -1.64
CA VAL A 97 2.50 17.08 -2.09
C VAL A 97 2.59 16.93 -3.62
N ASN A 98 3.31 17.82 -4.30
CA ASN A 98 3.77 17.70 -5.70
C ASN A 98 2.73 17.22 -6.73
N GLN A 99 1.85 18.12 -7.18
CA GLN A 99 0.70 17.89 -8.09
C GLN A 99 1.02 17.45 -9.54
N ARG A 100 1.87 16.45 -9.77
CA ARG A 100 2.11 15.90 -11.12
C ARG A 100 1.39 14.58 -11.33
N CYS A 101 0.08 14.66 -11.58
CA CYS A 101 -0.78 13.52 -11.90
C CYS A 101 -1.16 13.47 -13.39
N PHE A 102 -0.20 13.83 -14.25
CA PHE A 102 -0.33 13.81 -15.70
C PHE A 102 0.80 12.99 -16.31
N PRO A 103 0.52 12.22 -17.38
CA PRO A 103 1.57 11.53 -18.11
C PRO A 103 2.66 12.49 -18.61
N PRO A 104 3.93 12.06 -18.71
CA PRO A 104 4.99 12.88 -19.28
C PRO A 104 4.62 13.39 -20.67
N GLY A 105 4.73 14.71 -20.89
CA GLY A 105 4.39 15.35 -22.16
C GLY A 105 2.91 15.70 -22.34
N VAL A 106 2.05 15.34 -21.39
CA VAL A 106 0.64 15.77 -21.35
C VAL A 106 0.53 16.99 -20.43
N THR A 107 0.18 18.14 -21.02
CA THR A 107 -0.02 19.41 -20.28
C THR A 107 -1.49 19.81 -20.17
N GLU A 108 -2.38 19.11 -20.87
CA GLU A 108 -3.81 19.40 -20.93
C GLU A 108 -4.63 18.14 -20.65
N GLY A 109 -5.85 18.33 -20.15
CA GLY A 109 -6.76 17.23 -19.79
C GLY A 109 -6.95 17.10 -18.27
N PRO A 110 -7.81 16.16 -17.85
CA PRO A 110 -8.03 15.90 -16.44
C PRO A 110 -6.87 15.10 -15.82
N ALA A 111 -6.51 15.43 -14.58
CA ALA A 111 -5.54 14.64 -13.81
C ALA A 111 -6.03 13.19 -13.68
N CYS A 112 -5.09 12.23 -13.65
CA CYS A 112 -5.41 10.80 -13.58
C CYS A 112 -6.39 10.34 -14.67
N SER A 113 -6.26 10.92 -15.87
CA SER A 113 -7.14 10.69 -17.02
C SER A 113 -8.63 10.94 -16.72
N GLY A 114 -8.96 11.65 -15.63
CA GLY A 114 -10.32 11.84 -15.15
C GLY A 114 -10.97 10.59 -14.56
N ARG A 115 -10.20 9.51 -14.35
CA ARG A 115 -10.67 8.21 -13.85
C ARG A 115 -10.13 7.85 -12.47
N GLY A 116 -9.49 8.80 -11.81
CA GLY A 116 -8.92 8.63 -10.48
C GLY A 116 -8.82 9.93 -9.71
N THR A 117 -8.34 9.83 -8.48
CA THR A 117 -8.03 10.99 -7.63
C THR A 117 -6.53 11.17 -7.55
N CYS A 118 -6.05 12.40 -7.76
CA CYS A 118 -4.65 12.76 -7.57
C CYS A 118 -4.38 12.98 -6.07
N VAL A 119 -3.53 12.14 -5.48
CA VAL A 119 -3.12 12.26 -4.08
C VAL A 119 -1.60 12.21 -4.02
N CYS A 120 -0.98 13.29 -3.53
CA CYS A 120 0.47 13.38 -3.38
C CYS A 120 1.29 13.12 -4.67
N GLY A 121 0.74 13.52 -5.82
CA GLY A 121 1.39 13.32 -7.12
C GLY A 121 1.23 11.92 -7.71
N GLN A 122 0.44 11.05 -7.08
CA GLN A 122 0.09 9.73 -7.59
C GLN A 122 -1.41 9.61 -7.83
N CYS A 123 -1.78 8.81 -8.82
CA CYS A 123 -3.18 8.57 -9.13
C CYS A 123 -3.70 7.35 -8.40
N VAL A 124 -4.78 7.54 -7.63
CA VAL A 124 -5.59 6.47 -7.08
C VAL A 124 -6.78 6.25 -8.01
N CYS A 125 -6.74 5.17 -8.80
CA CYS A 125 -7.78 4.87 -9.78
C CYS A 125 -9.09 4.45 -9.11
N ASN A 126 -10.22 4.94 -9.63
CA ASN A 126 -11.53 4.58 -9.11
C ASN A 126 -11.96 3.20 -9.64
N PRO A 127 -12.11 2.18 -8.78
CA PRO A 127 -12.57 0.85 -9.22
C PRO A 127 -14.04 0.86 -9.68
N GLU A 128 -14.84 1.81 -9.22
CA GLU A 128 -16.25 1.98 -9.59
C GLU A 128 -16.44 3.16 -10.56
N TYR A 129 -15.43 3.41 -11.41
CA TYR A 129 -15.49 4.50 -12.37
C TYR A 129 -16.70 4.38 -13.31
N ASP A 130 -17.02 3.15 -13.72
CA ASP A 130 -18.11 2.85 -14.64
C ASP A 130 -19.19 2.02 -13.93
N ARG A 131 -20.34 2.63 -13.66
CA ARG A 131 -21.44 1.99 -12.92
C ARG A 131 -22.22 0.97 -13.76
N GLU A 132 -22.13 1.08 -15.08
CA GLU A 132 -22.83 0.17 -16.00
C GLU A 132 -22.06 -1.15 -16.16
N PHE A 133 -20.73 -1.08 -16.07
CA PHE A 133 -19.84 -2.23 -16.16
C PHE A 133 -19.03 -2.40 -14.87
N PRO A 134 -19.61 -3.00 -13.81
CA PRO A 134 -18.95 -3.15 -12.51
C PRO A 134 -17.70 -4.04 -12.55
N THR A 135 -17.52 -4.83 -13.60
CA THR A 135 -16.31 -5.62 -13.85
C THR A 135 -15.20 -4.82 -14.52
N LYS A 136 -15.45 -3.55 -14.89
CA LYS A 136 -14.48 -2.65 -15.51
C LYS A 136 -13.56 -2.07 -14.44
N MET A 137 -12.31 -2.49 -14.50
CA MET A 137 -11.24 -2.03 -13.63
C MET A 137 -10.37 -1.05 -14.39
N VAL A 138 -10.25 0.16 -13.86
CA VAL A 138 -9.32 1.19 -14.36
C VAL A 138 -7.95 0.98 -13.72
N MET A 139 -6.90 1.03 -14.53
CA MET A 139 -5.52 0.75 -14.13
C MET A 139 -4.53 1.64 -14.90
N GLY A 140 -3.25 1.58 -14.51
CA GLY A 140 -2.19 2.44 -15.03
C GLY A 140 -1.73 3.49 -14.01
N GLU A 141 -0.53 4.04 -14.23
CA GLU A 141 0.07 5.04 -13.33
C GLU A 141 -0.77 6.33 -13.28
N TYR A 142 -1.47 6.64 -14.37
CA TYR A 142 -2.34 7.80 -14.54
C TYR A 142 -3.78 7.39 -14.84
N CYS A 143 -4.18 6.16 -14.47
CA CYS A 143 -5.52 5.60 -14.72
C CYS A 143 -5.93 5.68 -16.21
N GLU A 144 -4.97 5.45 -17.10
CA GLU A 144 -5.07 5.59 -18.54
C GLU A 144 -5.53 4.30 -19.26
N TYR A 145 -5.63 3.18 -18.56
CA TYR A 145 -6.10 1.91 -19.10
C TYR A 145 -7.33 1.37 -18.36
N ASP A 146 -8.07 0.49 -19.01
CA ASP A 146 -9.05 -0.37 -18.35
C ASP A 146 -9.05 -1.76 -18.99
N ASN A 147 -9.61 -2.76 -18.30
CA ASN A 147 -9.63 -4.16 -18.76
C ASN A 147 -10.60 -4.45 -19.92
N PHE A 148 -11.26 -3.44 -20.50
CA PHE A 148 -12.13 -3.56 -21.68
C PHE A 148 -11.58 -2.78 -22.89
N SER A 149 -10.81 -1.73 -22.65
CA SER A 149 -10.20 -0.86 -23.65
C SER A 149 -8.84 -1.41 -24.02
N CYS A 150 -8.86 -2.31 -24.99
CA CYS A 150 -7.73 -3.14 -25.30
C CYS A 150 -7.30 -3.00 -26.76
N ASP A 151 -6.56 -1.94 -27.06
CA ASP A 151 -5.89 -1.77 -28.35
C ASP A 151 -4.46 -2.30 -28.28
N GLY A 152 -4.17 -3.36 -29.04
CA GLY A 152 -2.81 -3.89 -29.27
C GLY A 152 -2.54 -5.31 -28.74
N PRO A 153 -1.35 -5.87 -29.04
CA PRO A 153 -1.03 -7.29 -28.83
C PRO A 153 -0.87 -7.71 -27.36
N LYS A 154 -0.77 -6.77 -26.41
CA LYS A 154 -0.57 -7.04 -24.97
C LYS A 154 -1.85 -7.28 -24.18
N CYS A 155 -3.01 -7.20 -24.84
CA CYS A 155 -4.31 -7.34 -24.18
C CYS A 155 -4.65 -8.72 -23.66
N ASN A 156 -3.88 -9.72 -24.06
CA ASN A 156 -4.04 -11.09 -23.59
C ASN A 156 -3.21 -11.38 -22.33
N GLU A 157 -2.49 -10.39 -21.80
CA GLU A 157 -1.57 -10.52 -20.66
C GLU A 157 -2.18 -10.07 -19.32
N GLY A 158 -3.51 -9.88 -19.27
CA GLY A 158 -4.22 -9.78 -17.99
C GLY A 158 -4.06 -11.08 -17.17
N PRO A 159 -4.27 -11.04 -15.84
CA PRO A 159 -4.07 -12.21 -14.97
C PRO A 159 -4.99 -13.41 -15.29
N TYR A 160 -5.95 -13.22 -16.20
CA TYR A 160 -6.84 -14.27 -16.69
C TYR A 160 -6.48 -14.60 -18.14
N SER A 161 -5.90 -15.78 -18.35
CA SER A 161 -5.79 -16.36 -19.68
C SER A 161 -7.20 -16.69 -20.21
N LEU A 162 -7.53 -16.12 -21.37
CA LEU A 162 -8.76 -16.40 -22.14
C LEU A 162 -8.92 -17.89 -22.52
N SER A 163 -7.89 -18.70 -22.33
CA SER A 163 -7.92 -20.16 -22.52
C SER A 163 -8.71 -20.93 -21.44
N SER A 164 -9.35 -20.26 -20.48
CA SER A 164 -10.18 -20.92 -19.45
C SER A 164 -11.69 -20.87 -19.73
N VAL A 165 -12.13 -20.15 -20.76
CA VAL A 165 -13.54 -20.18 -21.21
C VAL A 165 -13.66 -21.13 -22.41
N GLN A 166 -13.43 -22.43 -22.19
CA GLN A 166 -14.02 -23.44 -23.05
C GLN A 166 -15.41 -23.78 -22.51
N THR A 167 -16.44 -23.23 -23.15
CA THR A 167 -17.73 -23.93 -23.27
C THR A 167 -18.03 -24.18 -24.74
N PRO A 168 -18.52 -25.38 -25.08
CA PRO A 168 -18.67 -25.81 -26.46
C PRO A 168 -19.96 -25.25 -27.03
N VAL A 169 -19.87 -24.48 -28.12
CA VAL A 169 -21.01 -24.27 -29.01
C VAL A 169 -20.57 -24.69 -30.41
N ALA A 170 -21.32 -25.66 -30.91
CA ALA A 170 -21.09 -26.43 -32.11
C ALA A 170 -21.01 -25.56 -33.38
N ASP A 171 -20.17 -26.04 -34.29
CA ASP A 171 -20.25 -25.96 -35.76
C ASP A 171 -21.22 -24.93 -36.36
N VAL A 172 -20.67 -23.88 -36.97
CA VAL A 172 -21.08 -23.50 -38.34
C VAL A 172 -19.83 -23.20 -39.18
N ASP A 173 -19.74 -24.05 -40.19
CA ASP A 173 -18.90 -24.18 -41.37
C ASP A 173 -18.27 -22.91 -41.98
N ALA A 174 -17.16 -23.18 -42.66
CA ALA A 174 -16.21 -22.27 -43.25
C ALA A 174 -16.69 -21.65 -44.58
N THR A 175 -15.82 -20.75 -45.07
CA THR A 175 -15.59 -20.37 -46.47
C THR A 175 -16.57 -19.40 -47.13
N LYS A 176 -16.11 -18.17 -47.39
CA LYS A 176 -15.87 -17.66 -48.77
C LYS A 176 -15.06 -16.36 -48.78
N LYS A 177 -13.82 -16.41 -49.30
CA LYS A 177 -13.09 -15.25 -49.82
C LYS A 177 -13.73 -14.85 -51.16
N THR A 178 -13.96 -13.57 -51.40
CA THR A 178 -14.06 -13.05 -52.78
C THR A 178 -13.38 -11.68 -52.84
N GLU A 179 -12.40 -11.64 -53.73
CA GLU A 179 -11.49 -10.55 -54.08
C GLU A 179 -12.22 -9.58 -55.02
N VAL A 180 -12.06 -8.26 -54.81
CA VAL A 180 -12.72 -7.22 -55.61
C VAL A 180 -11.72 -6.66 -56.62
N GLU A 181 -12.01 -6.90 -57.89
CA GLU A 181 -11.29 -6.42 -59.06
C GLU A 181 -11.76 -5.01 -59.45
N ILE A 182 -10.82 -4.09 -59.69
CA ILE A 182 -11.07 -2.69 -60.09
C ILE A 182 -11.12 -2.63 -61.62
N PRO A 183 -12.17 -2.08 -62.26
CA PRO A 183 -12.12 -1.80 -63.68
C PRO A 183 -11.58 -0.39 -63.95
N ALA A 184 -10.67 -0.32 -64.92
CA ALA A 184 -10.24 0.90 -65.57
C ALA A 184 -11.23 1.32 -66.66
N SER A 185 -11.52 2.62 -66.74
CA SER A 185 -11.81 3.37 -67.97
C SER A 185 -11.57 4.85 -67.72
#